data_AF-A0AAV6YBZ3-F1
#
_entry.id   AF-A0AAV6YBZ3-F1
#
_cell.length_a   1.000
_cell.length_b   1.000
_cell.length_c   1.000
_cell.angle_alpha   90.00
_cell.angle_beta   90.00
_cell.angle_gamma   90.00
#
_symmetry.space_group_name_H-M   'P 1'
#
loop_
_entity.id
_entity.type
_entity.pdbx_description
1 polymer ?
#
loop_
_entity_poly.entity_id
_entity_poly.type
_entity_poly.pdbx_seq_one_letter_code
_entity_poly.pdbx_strand_id
1 'polypeptide(L)'
;ILLVTALVGEYNVRGDSSEISAYTKPEIVKNLMTGLINTTSIFLSWDPPAGNASSYKIQILGDPNSTYTVTTTSSTIQGLTPGNYYILLVTALVGEYNVR
;
A
#
# COMPACT_ATOMS: atom_id res chain seq x y z
N ILE A 1 4.81 -17.75 -5.08
CA ILE A 1 5.90 -18.60 -5.62
C ILE A 1 5.24 -19.77 -6.34
N LEU A 2 5.61 -20.03 -7.59
CA LEU A 2 5.11 -21.18 -8.35
C LEU A 2 6.31 -22.04 -8.79
N LEU A 3 6.24 -23.34 -8.50
CA LEU A 3 7.29 -24.32 -8.81
C LEU A 3 6.75 -25.33 -9.81
N VAL A 4 7.44 -25.50 -10.95
CA VAL A 4 7.10 -26.50 -11.97
C VAL A 4 8.21 -27.54 -12.03
N THR A 5 7.84 -28.83 -12.05
CA THR A 5 8.77 -29.95 -12.10
C THR A 5 8.23 -31.06 -12.99
N ALA A 6 9.07 -31.60 -13.88
CA ALA A 6 8.73 -32.75 -14.70
C ALA A 6 9.03 -34.08 -13.97
N LEU A 7 8.16 -35.07 -14.14
CA LEU A 7 8.30 -36.40 -13.53
C LEU A 7 8.23 -37.49 -14.62
N VAL A 8 9.14 -38.47 -14.53
CA VAL A 8 9.02 -39.73 -15.29
C VAL A 8 8.31 -40.76 -14.40
N GLY A 9 7.27 -41.43 -14.93
CA GLY A 9 6.39 -42.36 -14.21
C GLY A 9 7.10 -43.52 -13.48
N GLU A 10 6.37 -44.15 -12.56
CA GLU A 10 6.68 -45.21 -11.55
C GLU A 10 8.02 -45.11 -10.76
N TYR A 11 9.08 -44.59 -11.36
CA TYR A 11 10.42 -44.46 -10.78
C TYR A 11 10.67 -43.11 -10.08
N ASN A 12 9.71 -42.18 -10.09
CA ASN A 12 9.78 -40.87 -9.40
C ASN A 12 11.05 -40.05 -9.70
N VAL A 13 11.64 -40.21 -10.89
CA VAL A 13 12.80 -39.42 -11.30
C VAL A 13 12.32 -37.99 -11.63
N ARG A 14 12.83 -37.00 -10.90
CA ARG A 14 12.46 -35.59 -11.04
C ARG A 14 13.45 -34.87 -11.96
N GLY A 15 12.93 -34.11 -12.93
CA GLY A 15 13.74 -33.12 -13.64
C GLY A 15 14.04 -31.91 -12.77
N ASP A 16 14.93 -31.03 -13.25
CA ASP A 16 15.20 -29.76 -12.59
C ASP A 16 13.95 -28.89 -12.53
N SER A 17 13.77 -28.19 -11.42
CA SER A 17 12.63 -27.31 -11.20
C SER A 17 12.90 -25.90 -11.72
N SER A 18 11.87 -25.25 -12.25
CA SER A 18 11.89 -23.82 -12.59
C SER A 18 10.94 -23.04 -11.69
N GLU A 19 11.36 -21.84 -11.27
CA GLU A 19 10.63 -20.98 -10.35
C GLU A 19 10.39 -19.58 -10.94
N ILE A 20 9.20 -19.02 -10.67
CA ILE A 20 8.91 -17.59 -10.87
C ILE A 20 8.20 -17.01 -9.63
N SER A 21 8.55 -15.77 -9.28
CA SER A 21 7.95 -15.00 -8.20
C SER A 21 7.47 -13.63 -8.71
N ALA A 22 6.29 -13.22 -8.24
CA ALA A 22 5.68 -11.94 -8.57
C ALA A 22 4.70 -11.52 -7.46
N TYR A 23 4.45 -10.22 -7.36
CA TYR A 23 3.45 -9.64 -6.45
C TYR A 23 2.22 -9.19 -7.23
N THR A 24 1.05 -9.42 -6.64
CA THR A 24 -0.19 -8.77 -7.10
C THR A 24 -0.20 -7.32 -6.62
N LYS A 25 -0.86 -6.44 -7.37
CA LYS A 25 -1.11 -5.07 -6.92
C LYS A 25 -2.05 -5.08 -5.71
N PRO A 26 -1.81 -4.26 -4.66
CA PRO A 26 -2.78 -4.05 -3.59
C PRO A 26 -4.13 -3.63 -4.13
N GLU A 27 -5.19 -3.96 -3.39
CA GLU A 27 -6.49 -3.35 -3.61
C GLU A 27 -6.45 -1.85 -3.25
N ILE A 28 -7.44 -1.11 -3.73
CA ILE A 28 -7.64 0.29 -3.34
C ILE A 28 -7.91 0.40 -1.83
N VAL A 29 -7.43 1.48 -1.24
CA VAL A 29 -7.80 1.88 0.13
C VAL A 29 -9.30 2.14 0.17
N LYS A 30 -9.97 1.64 1.21
CA LYS A 30 -11.43 1.75 1.37
C LYS A 30 -11.77 2.79 2.42
N ASN A 31 -12.97 3.36 2.31
CA ASN A 31 -13.55 4.26 3.33
C ASN A 31 -12.60 5.39 3.76
N LEU A 32 -11.89 6.00 2.81
CA LEU A 32 -11.06 7.17 3.09
C LEU A 32 -11.95 8.32 3.55
N MET A 33 -11.73 8.78 4.78
CA MET A 33 -12.52 9.79 5.44
C MET A 33 -11.62 10.87 6.05
N THR A 34 -12.13 12.10 6.06
CA THR A 34 -11.58 13.21 6.83
C THR A 34 -12.31 13.33 8.16
N GLY A 35 -11.57 13.61 9.24
CA GLY A 35 -12.12 13.91 10.56
C GLY A 35 -12.02 15.39 10.90
N LEU A 36 -11.30 15.70 11.98
CA LEU A 36 -11.04 17.08 12.40
C LEU A 36 -10.28 17.86 11.31
N ILE A 37 -10.87 18.95 10.85
CA ILE A 37 -10.27 19.90 9.90
C ILE A 37 -10.12 21.24 10.63
N ASN A 38 -8.87 21.69 10.75
CA ASN A 38 -8.53 23.01 11.28
C ASN A 38 -8.02 23.92 10.15
N THR A 39 -7.66 25.15 10.49
CA THR A 39 -7.13 26.12 9.52
C THR A 39 -5.83 25.67 8.85
N THR A 40 -5.02 24.82 9.49
CA THR A 40 -3.69 24.41 8.99
C THR A 40 -3.45 22.89 9.03
N SER A 41 -4.49 22.09 9.31
CA SER A 41 -4.34 20.64 9.45
C SER A 41 -5.61 19.87 9.09
N ILE A 42 -5.44 18.66 8.56
CA ILE A 42 -6.52 17.74 8.22
C ILE A 42 -6.21 16.37 8.81
N PHE A 43 -7.13 15.80 9.59
CA PHE A 43 -7.07 14.41 10.02
C PHE A 43 -7.66 13.48 8.95
N LEU A 44 -6.96 12.40 8.64
CA LEU A 44 -7.37 11.34 7.71
C LEU A 44 -7.43 9.99 8.43
N SER A 45 -8.43 9.19 8.07
CA SER A 45 -8.54 7.78 8.43
C SER A 45 -9.07 6.97 7.26
N TRP A 46 -8.67 5.71 7.16
CA TRP A 46 -9.12 4.81 6.11
C TRP A 46 -9.11 3.36 6.58
N ASP A 47 -9.82 2.51 5.85
CA ASP A 47 -9.77 1.07 6.10
C ASP A 47 -8.64 0.43 5.29
N PRO A 48 -7.94 -0.56 5.87
CA PRO A 48 -6.93 -1.32 5.15
C PRO A 48 -7.56 -2.04 3.95
N PRO A 49 -6.88 -2.10 2.79
CA PRO A 49 -7.34 -2.90 1.65
C PRO A 49 -7.37 -4.38 2.01
N ALA A 50 -8.14 -5.19 1.27
CA ALA A 50 -8.07 -6.63 1.45
C ALA A 50 -6.70 -7.17 1.03
N GLY A 51 -6.22 -8.18 1.75
CA GLY A 51 -4.90 -8.78 1.52
C GLY A 51 -3.80 -8.09 2.30
N ASN A 52 -2.63 -7.97 1.69
CA ASN A 52 -1.41 -7.57 2.38
C ASN A 52 -1.00 -6.14 2.00
N ALA A 53 -1.14 -5.21 2.94
CA ALA A 53 -0.62 -3.86 2.86
C ALA A 53 0.09 -3.53 4.18
N SER A 54 1.37 -3.16 4.10
CA SER A 54 2.18 -2.89 5.29
C SER A 54 2.42 -1.41 5.53
N SER A 55 2.22 -0.58 4.51
CA SER A 55 2.37 0.87 4.59
C SER A 55 1.49 1.59 3.57
N TYR A 56 1.35 2.90 3.76
CA TYR A 56 0.49 3.76 2.97
C TYR A 56 1.25 5.02 2.59
N LYS A 57 1.25 5.35 1.30
CA LYS A 57 1.79 6.61 0.79
C LYS A 57 0.66 7.63 0.74
N ILE A 58 0.86 8.76 1.41
CA ILE A 58 -0.05 9.91 1.40
C ILE A 58 0.58 10.99 0.52
N GLN A 59 -0.15 11.45 -0.48
CA GLN A 59 0.26 12.56 -1.34
C GLN A 59 -0.72 13.71 -1.17
N ILE A 60 -0.17 14.90 -0.90
CA ILE A 60 -0.91 16.15 -0.78
C ILE A 60 -0.60 16.98 -2.01
N LEU A 61 -1.59 17.12 -2.89
CA LEU A 61 -1.51 17.98 -4.07
C LEU A 61 -2.13 19.33 -3.73
N GLY A 62 -1.34 20.38 -3.88
CA GLY A 62 -1.69 21.77 -3.55
C GLY A 62 -0.42 22.57 -3.33
N ASP A 63 -0.55 23.72 -2.68
CA ASP A 63 0.58 24.55 -2.25
C ASP A 63 0.51 24.76 -0.73
N PRO A 64 1.40 24.14 0.08
CA PRO A 64 2.53 23.31 -0.36
C PRO A 64 2.13 21.91 -0.85
N ASN A 65 2.91 21.36 -1.77
CA ASN A 65 2.85 19.94 -2.14
C ASN A 65 3.74 19.13 -1.19
N SER A 66 3.26 17.98 -0.73
CA SER A 66 4.07 17.08 0.08
C SER A 66 3.68 15.62 -0.13
N THR A 67 4.58 14.70 0.23
CA THR A 67 4.35 13.26 0.18
C THR A 67 5.09 12.60 1.32
N TYR A 68 4.44 11.65 2.00
CA TYR A 68 5.05 10.87 3.06
C TYR A 68 4.41 9.49 3.19
N THR A 69 5.06 8.60 3.95
CA THR A 69 4.65 7.20 4.13
C THR A 69 4.35 6.94 5.61
N VAL A 70 3.28 6.22 5.89
CA VAL A 70 2.90 5.78 7.24
C VAL A 70 2.61 4.29 7.26
N THR A 71 2.68 3.66 8.43
CA THR A 71 2.31 2.25 8.65
C THR A 71 0.95 2.09 9.33
N THR A 72 0.36 3.20 9.77
CA THR A 72 -0.97 3.27 10.39
C THR A 72 -2.06 3.48 9.34
N THR A 73 -3.31 3.26 9.73
CA THR A 73 -4.51 3.51 8.91
C THR A 73 -5.14 4.89 9.15
N SER A 74 -4.38 5.78 9.79
CA SER A 74 -4.77 7.16 10.05
C SER A 74 -3.54 8.06 10.15
N SER A 75 -3.69 9.33 9.78
CA SER A 75 -2.63 10.34 9.87
C SER A 75 -3.21 11.75 9.93
N THR A 76 -2.50 12.66 10.60
CA THR A 76 -2.81 14.09 10.58
C THR A 76 -1.84 14.81 9.64
N ILE A 77 -2.37 15.40 8.58
CA ILE A 77 -1.62 16.35 7.75
C ILE A 77 -1.50 17.66 8.51
N GLN A 78 -0.30 18.24 8.61
CA GLN A 78 -0.05 19.54 9.22
C GLN A 78 0.67 20.48 8.26
N GLY A 79 0.71 21.77 8.59
CA GLY A 79 1.44 22.76 7.80
C GLY A 79 0.73 23.18 6.51
N LEU A 80 -0.60 23.06 6.48
CA LEU A 80 -1.42 23.54 5.36
C LEU A 80 -1.65 25.05 5.47
N THR A 81 -1.80 25.69 4.32
CA THR A 81 -2.14 27.10 4.20
C THR A 81 -3.65 27.29 4.34
N PRO A 82 -4.14 28.17 5.24
CA PRO A 82 -5.57 28.40 5.42
C PRO A 82 -6.25 28.88 4.14
N GLY A 83 -7.46 28.37 3.87
CA GLY A 83 -8.27 28.78 2.72
C GLY A 83 -7.89 28.12 1.39
N ASN A 84 -6.87 27.26 1.37
CA ASN A 84 -6.45 26.55 0.16
C ASN A 84 -7.21 25.23 -0.03
N TYR A 85 -7.37 24.86 -1.31
CA TYR A 85 -7.89 23.55 -1.71
C TYR A 85 -6.73 22.55 -1.85
N TYR A 86 -6.91 21.36 -1.28
CA TYR A 86 -5.93 20.27 -1.33
C TYR A 86 -6.60 18.98 -1.80
N ILE A 87 -5.89 18.19 -2.61
CA ILE A 87 -6.27 16.82 -2.96
C ILE A 87 -5.36 15.87 -2.18
N LEU A 88 -5.98 14.99 -1.40
CA LEU A 88 -5.30 14.01 -0.56
C LEU A 88 -5.47 12.62 -1.18
N LEU A 89 -4.36 11.99 -1.55
CA LEU A 89 -4.34 10.65 -2.15
C LEU A 89 -3.67 9.69 -1.18
N VAL A 90 -4.34 8.58 -0.85
CA VAL A 90 -3.78 7.50 -0.03
C VAL A 90 -3.65 6.24 -0.87
N THR A 91 -2.42 5.75 -1.00
CA THR A 91 -2.09 4.54 -1.78
C THR A 91 -1.51 3.47 -0.87
N ALA A 92 -2.08 2.27 -0.88
CA ALA A 92 -1.51 1.13 -0.17
C ALA A 92 -0.23 0.63 -0.83
N LEU A 93 0.75 0.25 -0.01
CA LEU A 93 2.04 -0.30 -0.42
C LEU A 93 2.23 -1.69 0.23
N VAL A 94 2.77 -2.62 -0.56
CA VAL A 94 3.25 -3.92 -0.05
C VAL A 94 4.70 -3.76 0.36
N GLY A 95 4.99 -4.02 1.63
CA GLY A 95 6.35 -4.06 2.14
C GLY A 95 6.95 -5.44 2.00
N GLU A 96 8.27 -5.46 1.86
CA GLU A 96 9.08 -6.67 1.67
C GLU A 96 9.14 -7.57 2.92
N TYR A 97 8.50 -7.24 4.04
CA TYR A 97 8.60 -8.02 5.28
C TYR A 97 7.96 -9.42 5.25
N ASN A 98 7.40 -9.84 4.11
CA ASN A 98 6.86 -11.19 3.93
C ASN A 98 7.72 -12.06 2.99
N VAL A 99 8.94 -11.65 2.65
CA VAL A 99 9.89 -12.55 1.95
C VAL A 99 10.54 -13.47 2.98
N ARG A 100 9.97 -14.67 3.13
CA ARG A 100 10.66 -15.84 3.65
C ARG A 100 10.46 -17.00 2.67
#